data_AF-A0A804QH99-F1
#
_entry.id   AF-A0A804QH99-F1
#
_cell.length_a   1.000
_cell.length_b   1.000
_cell.length_c   1.000
_cell.angle_alpha   90.00
_cell.angle_beta   90.00
_cell.angle_gamma   90.00
#
_symmetry.space_group_name_H-M   'P 1'
#
loop_
_entity.id
_entity.type
_entity.pdbx_description
1 polymer ?
#
loop_
_entity_poly.entity_id
_entity_poly.type
_entity_poly.pdbx_seq_one_letter_code
_entity_poly.pdbx_strand_id
1 'polypeptide(L)'
;MASAMELSLLNPAATHRHRGGLAGLPLARRSVVRFRVSASAAAAAPPKSSGPKKRGKTEIQETLLTPRFYTTDFDEMERLFNAEINKQLNQAEFDALLQEFKTDYNQTHFVRNPEFKAAADRMEGPLRQIFVEFLERSCTAEFSGFLLYKELGRRLKKTNPVVAEIFSLMSRDEARHAGFLNKGLSDFNLALDLGFLTKARKYTFFKPKFIFYATYLSEKIGYWRYITIFRHLKANPEYQVYPIFKYFENWCQDENRHGDFFSALLKAQPQFLNDWKAKLWSRFFCLSVYVTMYLNDCQRTAFYEGIGLDTKEFDMHVIIEV
;
A
#
# COMPACT_ATOMS: atom_id res chain seq x y z
N MET A 1 -5.00 3.08 0.33
CA MET A 1 -4.69 1.74 -0.30
C MET A 1 -4.17 0.59 0.61
N ALA A 2 -3.48 0.86 1.72
CA ALA A 2 -2.72 -0.17 2.47
C ALA A 2 -3.53 -1.26 3.23
N SER A 3 -4.78 -0.98 3.62
CA SER A 3 -5.51 -1.84 4.56
C SER A 3 -6.37 -2.93 3.89
N ALA A 4 -6.84 -2.72 2.65
CA ALA A 4 -7.76 -3.66 2.00
C ALA A 4 -7.13 -4.51 0.88
N MET A 5 -5.95 -4.14 0.39
CA MET A 5 -5.34 -4.84 -0.74
C MET A 5 -4.57 -6.12 -0.34
N GLU A 6 -4.43 -6.43 0.94
CA GLU A 6 -3.81 -7.68 1.45
C GLU A 6 -4.62 -8.97 1.15
N LEU A 7 -5.70 -8.88 0.35
CA LEU A 7 -6.72 -9.91 0.12
C LEU A 7 -6.41 -10.96 -0.98
N SER A 8 -5.15 -11.17 -1.37
CA SER A 8 -4.82 -12.02 -2.52
C SER A 8 -4.93 -13.54 -2.22
N LEU A 9 -6.14 -14.10 -2.12
CA LEU A 9 -6.29 -15.53 -1.81
C LEU A 9 -7.35 -16.35 -2.57
N LEU A 10 -8.05 -15.86 -3.59
CA LEU A 10 -9.03 -16.72 -4.30
C LEU A 10 -8.80 -16.74 -5.80
N ASN A 11 -7.91 -17.65 -6.25
CA ASN A 11 -7.93 -18.18 -7.61
C ASN A 11 -8.68 -19.52 -7.61
N PRO A 12 -9.87 -19.66 -8.23
CA PRO A 12 -10.61 -20.92 -8.26
C PRO A 12 -10.06 -21.96 -9.23
N ALA A 13 -8.96 -21.68 -9.95
CA ALA A 13 -8.43 -22.58 -10.97
C ALA A 13 -7.21 -23.37 -10.48
N ALA A 14 -7.43 -24.35 -9.60
CA ALA A 14 -6.46 -25.40 -9.30
C ALA A 14 -7.16 -26.75 -9.08
N THR A 15 -7.93 -27.18 -10.07
CA THR A 15 -8.36 -28.58 -10.18
C THR A 15 -7.27 -29.38 -10.89
N HIS A 16 -6.28 -29.88 -10.15
CA HIS A 16 -5.38 -30.92 -10.67
C HIS A 16 -5.83 -32.31 -10.20
N ARG A 17 -6.27 -33.10 -11.19
CA ARG A 17 -6.57 -34.53 -11.08
C ARG A 17 -5.34 -35.29 -10.58
N HIS A 18 -5.51 -36.07 -9.52
CA HIS A 18 -4.59 -37.14 -9.13
C HIS A 18 -4.64 -38.28 -10.17
N ARG A 19 -3.48 -38.65 -10.71
CA ARG A 19 -3.19 -40.02 -11.14
C ARG A 19 -1.74 -40.33 -10.78
N GLY A 20 -1.56 -41.36 -9.96
CA GLY A 20 -0.26 -41.85 -9.52
C GLY A 20 0.47 -42.65 -10.60
N GLY A 21 1.78 -42.77 -10.40
CA GLY A 21 2.67 -43.62 -11.18
C GLY A 21 4.10 -43.47 -10.66
N LEU A 22 4.55 -44.44 -9.86
CA LEU A 22 5.92 -44.61 -9.37
C LEU A 22 6.88 -44.96 -10.52
N ALA A 23 8.10 -44.43 -10.50
CA ALA A 23 9.36 -45.18 -10.73
C ALA A 23 10.60 -44.28 -10.79
N GLY A 24 11.68 -44.72 -10.12
CA GLY A 24 13.05 -44.62 -10.66
C GLY A 24 13.94 -43.43 -10.26
N LEU A 25 14.76 -43.61 -9.22
CA LEU A 25 16.03 -42.90 -9.03
C LEU A 25 17.10 -43.45 -10.00
N PRO A 26 18.08 -42.62 -10.42
CA PRO A 26 19.42 -42.83 -9.87
C PRO A 26 20.25 -41.56 -9.58
N LEU A 27 21.20 -41.74 -8.64
CA LEU A 27 22.28 -40.83 -8.25
C LEU A 27 23.21 -40.43 -9.40
N ALA A 28 23.66 -39.17 -9.43
CA ALA A 28 25.00 -38.83 -9.92
C ALA A 28 25.54 -37.47 -9.43
N ARG A 29 26.69 -37.57 -8.74
CA ARG A 29 27.90 -36.70 -8.71
C ARG A 29 27.77 -35.18 -8.44
N ARG A 30 28.24 -34.81 -7.23
CA ARG A 30 28.78 -33.49 -6.87
C ARG A 30 30.09 -33.22 -7.63
N SER A 31 30.18 -32.08 -8.30
CA SER A 31 31.44 -31.48 -8.75
C SER A 31 31.81 -30.33 -7.81
N VAL A 32 32.98 -30.41 -7.19
CA VAL A 32 33.57 -29.36 -6.35
C VAL A 32 34.66 -28.70 -7.18
N VAL A 33 34.49 -27.42 -7.50
CA VAL A 33 35.53 -26.62 -8.17
C VAL A 33 36.40 -25.97 -7.09
N ARG A 34 37.66 -26.39 -7.02
CA ARG A 34 38.73 -25.73 -6.24
C ARG A 34 39.43 -24.71 -7.13
N PHE A 35 39.51 -23.46 -6.69
CA PHE A 35 40.45 -22.48 -7.25
C PHE A 35 41.67 -22.31 -6.32
N ARG A 36 42.86 -22.38 -6.93
CA ARG A 36 44.18 -22.17 -6.34
C ARG A 36 44.41 -20.68 -6.08
N VAL A 37 44.91 -20.34 -4.89
CA VAL A 37 45.47 -19.02 -4.57
C VAL A 37 47.00 -19.13 -4.60
N SER A 38 47.65 -18.28 -5.40
CA SER A 38 49.09 -18.04 -5.34
C SER A 38 49.37 -16.83 -4.43
N ALA A 39 50.35 -16.99 -3.53
CA ALA A 39 50.81 -15.94 -2.63
C ALA A 39 52.00 -15.18 -3.23
N SER A 40 52.05 -13.87 -2.99
CA SER A 40 53.30 -13.10 -2.91
C SER A 40 53.16 -12.08 -1.80
N ALA A 41 54.12 -12.07 -0.89
CA ALA A 41 54.18 -11.20 0.28
C ALA A 41 54.96 -9.91 -0.04
N ALA A 42 54.52 -8.77 0.50
CA ALA A 42 55.39 -7.73 1.04
C ALA A 42 54.61 -6.63 1.80
N ALA A 43 55.10 -6.36 3.01
CA ALA A 43 55.11 -5.11 3.79
C ALA A 43 53.79 -4.49 4.34
N ALA A 44 53.83 -4.24 5.65
CA ALA A 44 52.76 -3.68 6.48
C ALA A 44 52.76 -2.13 6.56
N ALA A 45 51.57 -1.55 6.72
CA ALA A 45 51.30 -0.16 7.12
C ALA A 45 49.98 -0.11 7.94
N PRO A 46 49.75 0.90 8.80
CA PRO A 46 48.91 0.81 10.01
C PRO A 46 47.39 0.80 9.74
N PRO A 47 46.54 0.38 10.70
CA PRO A 47 45.11 0.18 10.45
C PRO A 47 44.39 1.52 10.29
N LYS A 48 43.85 1.77 9.10
CA LYS A 48 42.86 2.82 8.89
C LYS A 48 41.52 2.36 9.43
N SER A 49 40.91 3.21 10.25
CA SER A 49 39.59 3.09 10.86
C SER A 49 38.55 2.51 9.88
N SER A 50 37.95 1.39 10.26
CA SER A 50 36.83 0.79 9.56
C SER A 50 35.66 1.77 9.48
N GLY A 51 35.34 2.23 8.26
CA GLY A 51 34.07 2.87 7.96
C GLY A 51 32.87 1.95 8.28
N PRO A 52 31.66 2.50 8.34
CA PRO A 52 30.51 1.78 8.87
C PRO A 52 30.22 0.52 8.05
N LYS A 53 30.19 -0.63 8.74
CA LYS A 53 29.79 -1.94 8.18
C LYS A 53 28.41 -1.78 7.51
N LYS A 54 28.35 -2.09 6.21
CA LYS A 54 27.09 -2.36 5.50
C LYS A 54 26.32 -3.43 6.29
N ARG A 55 25.25 -3.03 6.97
CA ARG A 55 24.23 -3.97 7.49
C ARG A 55 23.72 -4.77 6.29
N GLY A 56 23.82 -6.10 6.38
CA GLY A 56 23.32 -7.01 5.36
C GLY A 56 21.86 -6.73 5.08
N LYS A 57 21.47 -6.83 3.80
CA LYS A 57 20.07 -6.77 3.38
C LYS A 57 19.31 -7.85 4.14
N THR A 58 18.51 -7.46 5.13
CA THR A 58 17.51 -8.33 5.71
C THR A 58 16.49 -8.61 4.61
N GLU A 59 16.44 -9.84 4.13
CA GLU A 59 15.43 -10.26 3.16
C GLU A 59 14.07 -10.15 3.85
N ILE A 60 13.20 -9.27 3.33
CA ILE A 60 11.85 -9.07 3.89
C ILE A 60 11.11 -10.40 3.69
N GLN A 61 10.84 -11.12 4.78
CA GLN A 61 10.03 -12.33 4.71
C GLN A 61 8.63 -11.95 4.25
N GLU A 62 8.28 -12.35 3.03
CA GLU A 62 6.94 -12.11 2.50
C GLU A 62 5.94 -12.99 3.26
N THR A 63 5.07 -12.35 4.02
CA THR A 63 3.91 -12.99 4.66
C THR A 63 2.64 -12.70 3.85
N LEU A 64 1.52 -13.30 4.26
CA LEU A 64 0.21 -12.97 3.69
C LEU A 64 -0.12 -11.47 3.82
N LEU A 65 0.36 -10.83 4.89
CA LEU A 65 0.07 -9.44 5.26
C LEU A 65 1.17 -8.47 4.82
N THR A 66 2.13 -8.89 4.00
CA THR A 66 3.12 -7.94 3.44
C THR A 66 2.48 -7.17 2.28
N PRO A 67 2.62 -5.82 2.22
CA PRO A 67 2.13 -5.04 1.10
C PRO A 67 2.66 -5.54 -0.24
N ARG A 68 1.78 -5.71 -1.24
CA ARG A 68 2.15 -6.21 -2.58
C ARG A 68 2.02 -5.10 -3.62
N PHE A 69 2.66 -5.32 -4.76
CA PHE A 69 2.45 -4.50 -5.95
C PHE A 69 1.35 -5.13 -6.81
N TYR A 70 0.45 -4.32 -7.34
CA TYR A 70 -0.73 -4.82 -8.04
C TYR A 70 -0.73 -4.47 -9.52
N THR A 71 -1.34 -5.34 -10.31
CA THR A 71 -1.65 -5.14 -11.71
C THR A 71 -3.04 -5.70 -12.02
N THR A 72 -3.60 -5.36 -13.17
CA THR A 72 -4.97 -5.72 -13.55
C THR A 72 -5.10 -6.06 -15.02
N ASP A 73 -6.29 -6.49 -15.40
CA ASP A 73 -6.70 -6.57 -16.80
C ASP A 73 -7.03 -5.16 -17.31
N PHE A 74 -6.04 -4.52 -17.94
CA PHE A 74 -6.18 -3.17 -18.48
C PHE A 74 -7.14 -3.11 -19.67
N ASP A 75 -7.26 -4.19 -20.44
CA ASP A 75 -8.19 -4.25 -21.56
C ASP A 75 -9.64 -4.32 -21.05
N GLU A 76 -9.87 -5.06 -19.96
CA GLU A 76 -11.16 -5.04 -19.25
C GLU A 76 -11.44 -3.66 -18.65
N MET A 77 -10.47 -2.99 -18.01
CA MET A 77 -10.64 -1.61 -17.54
C MET A 77 -11.02 -0.65 -18.68
N GLU A 78 -10.35 -0.73 -19.83
CA GLU A 78 -10.68 0.08 -21.00
C GLU A 78 -12.12 -0.17 -21.48
N ARG A 79 -12.55 -1.43 -21.57
CA ARG A 79 -13.95 -1.74 -21.92
C ARG A 79 -14.95 -1.19 -20.92
N LEU A 80 -14.66 -1.28 -19.61
CA LEU A 80 -15.56 -0.82 -18.55
C LEU A 80 -15.77 0.71 -18.59
N PHE A 81 -14.77 1.47 -19.02
CA PHE A 81 -14.81 2.93 -19.11
C PHE A 81 -15.05 3.49 -20.51
N ASN A 82 -15.21 2.65 -21.52
CA ASN A 82 -15.53 3.09 -22.86
C ASN A 82 -17.00 3.56 -22.92
N ALA A 83 -17.22 4.83 -23.22
CA ALA A 83 -18.58 5.44 -23.27
C ALA A 83 -19.45 4.94 -24.45
N GLU A 84 -18.84 4.36 -25.48
CA GLU A 84 -19.57 3.71 -26.58
C GLU A 84 -20.12 2.36 -26.14
N ILE A 85 -19.39 1.63 -25.30
CA ILE A 85 -19.73 0.28 -24.82
C ILE A 85 -20.59 0.35 -23.55
N ASN A 86 -20.17 1.13 -22.54
CA ASN A 86 -20.84 1.24 -21.27
C ASN A 86 -21.70 2.51 -21.20
N LYS A 87 -23.02 2.34 -21.32
CA LYS A 87 -24.01 3.43 -21.24
C LYS A 87 -24.38 3.84 -19.81
N GLN A 88 -23.84 3.16 -18.80
CA GLN A 88 -24.08 3.47 -17.39
C GLN A 88 -23.05 4.45 -16.81
N LEU A 89 -22.06 4.89 -17.62
CA LEU A 89 -21.11 5.91 -17.19
C LEU A 89 -21.85 7.24 -16.96
N ASN A 90 -21.79 7.75 -15.72
CA ASN A 90 -22.33 9.05 -15.38
C ASN A 90 -21.27 10.13 -15.61
N GLN A 91 -21.18 10.63 -16.83
CA GLN A 91 -20.13 11.58 -17.22
C GLN A 91 -20.18 12.87 -16.39
N ALA A 92 -21.37 13.37 -16.05
CA ALA A 92 -21.53 14.56 -15.21
C ALA A 92 -20.97 14.37 -13.79
N GLU A 93 -21.15 13.19 -13.19
CA GLU A 93 -20.55 12.86 -11.87
C GLU A 93 -19.03 12.77 -11.97
N PHE A 94 -18.48 12.18 -13.04
CA PHE A 94 -17.03 12.15 -13.26
C PHE A 94 -16.45 13.54 -13.53
N ASP A 95 -17.13 14.40 -14.28
CA ASP A 95 -16.67 15.77 -14.53
C ASP A 95 -16.65 16.60 -13.23
N ALA A 96 -17.66 16.42 -12.37
CA ALA A 96 -17.70 17.06 -11.05
C ALA A 96 -16.56 16.58 -10.14
N LEU A 97 -16.33 15.26 -10.09
CA LEU A 97 -15.20 14.68 -9.36
C LEU A 97 -13.87 15.20 -9.90
N LEU A 98 -13.71 15.28 -11.23
CA LEU A 98 -12.50 15.82 -11.84
C LEU A 98 -12.22 17.26 -11.38
N GLN A 99 -13.24 18.12 -11.27
CA GLN A 99 -13.05 19.47 -10.73
C GLN A 99 -12.58 19.42 -9.27
N GLU A 100 -13.18 18.57 -8.45
CA GLU A 100 -12.77 18.40 -7.05
C GLU A 100 -11.30 17.97 -6.92
N PHE A 101 -10.83 17.03 -7.76
CA PHE A 101 -9.42 16.62 -7.81
C PHE A 101 -8.48 17.72 -8.30
N LYS A 102 -8.94 18.56 -9.25
CA LYS A 102 -8.16 19.69 -9.80
C LYS A 102 -7.94 20.80 -8.79
N THR A 103 -8.87 21.01 -7.85
CA THR A 103 -8.74 22.04 -6.81
C THR A 103 -7.51 21.83 -5.93
N ASP A 104 -7.08 20.57 -5.72
CA ASP A 104 -5.83 20.21 -5.02
C ASP A 104 -5.62 20.95 -3.68
N TYR A 105 -6.60 20.83 -2.78
CA TYR A 105 -6.57 21.48 -1.46
C TYR A 105 -5.28 21.20 -0.65
N ASN A 106 -4.59 20.08 -0.94
CA ASN A 106 -3.39 19.63 -0.25
C ASN A 106 -2.08 19.96 -0.98
N GLN A 107 -2.08 20.84 -1.99
CA GLN A 107 -0.90 21.19 -2.78
C GLN A 107 0.31 21.58 -1.91
N THR A 108 0.08 22.39 -0.87
CA THR A 108 1.13 22.90 0.04
C THR A 108 1.12 22.22 1.41
N HIS A 109 0.32 21.17 1.60
CA HIS A 109 0.13 20.55 2.91
C HIS A 109 1.34 19.72 3.36
N PHE A 110 1.98 19.00 2.45
CA PHE A 110 3.07 18.05 2.77
C PHE A 110 4.45 18.70 2.92
N VAL A 111 4.50 19.84 3.63
CA VAL A 111 5.72 20.58 3.96
C VAL A 111 6.17 20.22 5.38
N ARG A 112 7.41 19.73 5.50
CA ARG A 112 7.99 19.27 6.76
C ARG A 112 8.66 20.41 7.52
N ASN A 113 8.73 20.29 8.83
CA ASN A 113 9.42 21.23 9.71
C ASN A 113 10.54 20.52 10.52
N PRO A 114 11.39 21.26 11.25
CA PRO A 114 12.47 20.67 12.05
C PRO A 114 12.03 19.73 13.18
N GLU A 115 10.75 19.75 13.61
CA GLU A 115 10.23 18.89 14.67
C GLU A 115 10.35 17.40 14.30
N PHE A 116 10.27 17.08 13.01
CA PHE A 116 10.33 15.71 12.50
C PHE A 116 11.64 15.02 12.88
N LYS A 117 12.78 15.65 12.55
CA LYS A 117 14.10 15.08 12.86
C LYS A 117 14.33 14.99 14.36
N ALA A 118 13.95 16.01 15.11
CA ALA A 118 14.07 16.03 16.56
C ALA A 118 13.24 14.91 17.24
N ALA A 119 12.04 14.62 16.72
CA ALA A 119 11.21 13.52 17.23
C ALA A 119 11.83 12.14 16.91
N ALA A 120 12.33 11.94 15.70
CA ALA A 120 13.01 10.70 15.33
C ALA A 120 14.28 10.44 16.15
N ASP A 121 15.01 11.49 16.52
CA ASP A 121 16.24 11.37 17.33
C ASP A 121 15.95 11.00 18.78
N ARG A 122 14.80 11.39 19.32
CA ARG A 122 14.34 10.99 20.66
C ARG A 122 13.74 9.59 20.71
N MET A 123 13.39 9.02 19.56
CA MET A 123 12.71 7.73 19.49
C MET A 123 13.74 6.58 19.52
N GLU A 124 13.72 5.82 20.61
CA GLU A 124 14.66 4.73 20.89
C GLU A 124 13.96 3.38 21.11
N GLY A 125 14.75 2.31 21.21
CA GLY A 125 14.28 0.99 21.62
C GLY A 125 13.24 0.35 20.68
N PRO A 126 12.34 -0.49 21.23
CA PRO A 126 11.32 -1.19 20.45
C PRO A 126 10.39 -0.26 19.67
N LEU A 127 10.01 0.88 20.25
CA LEU A 127 9.14 1.87 19.61
C LEU A 127 9.73 2.40 18.31
N ARG A 128 11.05 2.65 18.28
CA ARG A 128 11.76 3.06 17.06
C ARG A 128 11.61 2.04 15.94
N GLN A 129 11.80 0.76 16.26
CA GLN A 129 11.71 -0.31 15.28
C GLN A 129 10.31 -0.43 14.71
N ILE A 130 9.30 -0.42 15.58
CA ILE A 130 7.88 -0.50 15.21
C ILE A 130 7.49 0.68 14.34
N PHE A 131 7.93 1.90 14.68
CA PHE A 131 7.60 3.09 13.91
C PHE A 131 8.27 3.12 12.53
N VAL A 132 9.52 2.67 12.44
CA VAL A 132 10.22 2.49 11.15
C VAL A 132 9.48 1.48 10.27
N GLU A 133 9.05 0.35 10.84
CA GLU A 133 8.27 -0.65 10.10
C GLU A 133 6.93 -0.06 9.62
N PHE A 134 6.25 0.70 10.46
CA PHE A 134 5.03 1.42 10.09
C PHE A 134 5.28 2.33 8.86
N LEU A 135 6.33 3.15 8.89
CA LEU A 135 6.68 4.05 7.77
C LEU A 135 7.02 3.28 6.50
N GLU A 136 7.82 2.21 6.59
CA GLU A 136 8.22 1.40 5.45
C GLU A 136 7.03 0.72 4.76
N ARG A 137 6.15 0.10 5.55
CA ARG A 137 4.96 -0.60 5.03
C ARG A 137 3.97 0.37 4.42
N SER A 138 3.71 1.49 5.11
CA SER A 138 2.81 2.52 4.61
C SER A 138 3.35 3.12 3.31
N CYS A 139 4.64 3.46 3.26
CA CYS A 139 5.26 4.00 2.05
C CYS A 139 5.18 3.03 0.87
N THR A 140 5.38 1.74 1.13
CA THR A 140 5.29 0.70 0.10
C THR A 140 3.87 0.55 -0.44
N ALA A 141 2.86 0.68 0.43
CA ALA A 141 1.46 0.58 0.05
C ALA A 141 1.00 1.77 -0.81
N GLU A 142 1.27 3.01 -0.41
CA GLU A 142 0.89 4.18 -1.22
C GLU A 142 1.66 4.20 -2.55
N PHE A 143 2.93 3.79 -2.54
CA PHE A 143 3.69 3.68 -3.77
C PHE A 143 3.15 2.59 -4.71
N SER A 144 2.60 1.50 -4.18
CA SER A 144 1.90 0.47 -4.96
C SER A 144 0.68 1.06 -5.67
N GLY A 145 -0.13 1.85 -4.96
CA GLY A 145 -1.30 2.50 -5.54
C GLY A 145 -0.97 3.52 -6.60
N PHE A 146 0.02 4.37 -6.32
CA PHE A 146 0.60 5.27 -7.30
C PHE A 146 0.91 4.58 -8.65
N LEU A 147 1.59 3.42 -8.62
CA LEU A 147 1.98 2.72 -9.84
C LEU A 147 0.76 2.23 -10.64
N LEU A 148 -0.23 1.67 -9.96
CA LEU A 148 -1.46 1.18 -10.58
C LEU A 148 -2.25 2.33 -11.21
N TYR A 149 -2.49 3.41 -10.46
CA TYR A 149 -3.27 4.56 -10.93
C TYR A 149 -2.56 5.30 -12.05
N LYS A 150 -1.23 5.43 -11.99
CA LYS A 150 -0.44 6.02 -13.07
C LYS A 150 -0.59 5.25 -14.38
N GLU A 151 -0.59 3.92 -14.32
CA GLU A 151 -0.77 3.10 -15.52
C GLU A 151 -2.22 3.17 -16.04
N LEU A 152 -3.23 3.16 -15.16
CA LEU A 152 -4.64 3.37 -15.55
C LEU A 152 -4.85 4.73 -16.20
N GLY A 153 -4.32 5.80 -15.61
CA GLY A 153 -4.38 7.15 -16.15
C GLY A 153 -3.67 7.28 -17.50
N ARG A 154 -2.66 6.46 -17.78
CA ARG A 154 -2.00 6.40 -19.10
C ARG A 154 -2.84 5.64 -20.14
N ARG A 155 -3.37 4.48 -19.77
CA ARG A 155 -4.12 3.56 -20.65
C ARG A 155 -5.45 4.17 -21.08
N LEU A 156 -6.19 4.76 -20.15
CA LEU A 156 -7.55 5.23 -20.38
C LEU A 156 -7.62 6.54 -21.17
N LYS A 157 -6.50 7.23 -21.45
CA LYS A 157 -6.51 8.59 -22.08
C LYS A 157 -7.34 8.67 -23.36
N LYS A 158 -7.32 7.63 -24.19
CA LYS A 158 -8.05 7.60 -25.46
C LYS A 158 -9.51 7.14 -25.28
N THR A 159 -9.76 6.33 -24.27
CA THR A 159 -11.04 5.65 -24.04
C THR A 159 -11.99 6.50 -23.20
N ASN A 160 -11.48 7.13 -22.15
CA ASN A 160 -12.19 8.06 -21.30
C ASN A 160 -11.21 9.09 -20.72
N PRO A 161 -11.00 10.24 -21.39
CA PRO A 161 -10.03 11.24 -20.97
C PRO A 161 -10.26 11.78 -19.55
N VAL A 162 -11.52 11.92 -19.13
CA VAL A 162 -11.88 12.44 -17.81
C VAL A 162 -11.48 11.45 -16.71
N VAL A 163 -11.90 10.19 -16.83
CA VAL A 163 -11.51 9.14 -15.87
C VAL A 163 -9.98 8.95 -15.85
N ALA A 164 -9.32 9.04 -17.00
CA ALA A 164 -7.86 8.97 -17.10
C ALA A 164 -7.17 10.14 -16.37
N GLU A 165 -7.73 11.35 -16.46
CA GLU A 165 -7.22 12.52 -15.74
C GLU A 165 -7.42 12.37 -14.23
N ILE A 166 -8.58 11.87 -13.77
CA ILE A 166 -8.81 11.59 -12.34
C ILE A 166 -7.78 10.58 -11.82
N PHE A 167 -7.56 9.45 -12.49
CA PHE A 167 -6.51 8.49 -12.09
C PHE A 167 -5.11 9.11 -12.07
N SER A 168 -4.83 10.04 -13.00
CA SER A 168 -3.56 10.76 -13.01
C SER A 168 -3.42 11.67 -11.78
N LEU A 169 -4.48 12.36 -11.37
CA LEU A 169 -4.51 13.20 -10.17
C LEU A 169 -4.46 12.37 -8.88
N MET A 170 -5.17 11.24 -8.80
CA MET A 170 -5.00 10.28 -7.71
C MET A 170 -3.57 9.78 -7.61
N SER A 171 -2.93 9.46 -8.75
CA SER A 171 -1.52 9.05 -8.75
C SER A 171 -0.59 10.16 -8.23
N ARG A 172 -0.90 11.43 -8.47
CA ARG A 172 -0.17 12.58 -7.88
C ARG A 172 -0.31 12.58 -6.36
N ASP A 173 -1.51 12.34 -5.84
CA ASP A 173 -1.78 12.32 -4.40
C ASP A 173 -0.99 11.19 -3.72
N GLU A 174 -1.11 9.98 -4.23
CA GLU A 174 -0.37 8.79 -3.75
C GLU A 174 1.15 8.94 -3.83
N ALA A 175 1.65 9.60 -4.88
CA ALA A 175 3.07 9.92 -4.99
C ALA A 175 3.54 10.92 -3.91
N ARG A 176 2.69 11.90 -3.55
CA ARG A 176 2.98 12.83 -2.44
C ARG A 176 2.99 12.11 -1.11
N HIS A 177 2.00 11.26 -0.87
CA HIS A 177 1.87 10.41 0.31
C HIS A 177 3.08 9.50 0.51
N ALA A 178 3.42 8.70 -0.50
CA ALA A 178 4.60 7.83 -0.48
C ALA A 178 5.90 8.65 -0.29
N GLY A 179 6.03 9.78 -1.00
CA GLY A 179 7.18 10.67 -0.87
C GLY A 179 7.31 11.28 0.53
N PHE A 180 6.19 11.61 1.18
CA PHE A 180 6.17 12.16 2.54
C PHE A 180 6.58 11.10 3.56
N LEU A 181 6.10 9.86 3.42
CA LEU A 181 6.49 8.72 4.26
C LEU A 181 7.97 8.36 4.09
N ASN A 182 8.47 8.31 2.85
CA ASN A 182 9.87 8.02 2.57
C ASN A 182 10.82 9.11 3.12
N LYS A 183 10.38 10.38 3.06
CA LYS A 183 11.06 11.49 3.74
C LYS A 183 11.08 11.29 5.26
N GLY A 184 10.02 10.74 5.84
CA GLY A 184 9.99 10.37 7.25
C GLY A 184 11.04 9.31 7.61
N LEU A 185 11.19 8.26 6.80
CA LEU A 185 12.26 7.25 6.96
C LEU A 185 13.66 7.88 6.98
N SER A 186 13.88 8.96 6.22
CA SER A 186 15.17 9.64 6.16
C SER A 186 15.58 10.24 7.51
N ASP A 187 14.63 10.60 8.38
CA ASP A 187 14.97 11.05 9.74
C ASP A 187 15.57 9.94 10.60
N PHE A 188 15.21 8.70 10.28
CA PHE A 188 15.74 7.50 10.91
C PHE A 188 17.03 7.01 10.23
N ASN A 189 17.57 7.79 9.28
CA ASN A 189 18.70 7.45 8.41
C ASN A 189 18.42 6.24 7.50
N LEU A 190 17.17 6.10 7.07
CA LEU A 190 16.70 5.05 6.17
C LEU A 190 16.06 5.68 4.93
N ALA A 191 16.07 4.97 3.80
CA ALA A 191 15.34 5.40 2.62
C ALA A 191 14.96 4.19 1.80
N LEU A 192 13.74 4.19 1.27
CA LEU A 192 13.31 3.23 0.27
C LEU A 192 13.72 3.73 -1.11
N ASP A 193 14.42 2.86 -1.85
CA ASP A 193 14.64 3.06 -3.27
C ASP A 193 13.39 2.61 -4.03
N LEU A 194 12.46 3.56 -4.18
CA LEU A 194 11.18 3.33 -4.85
C LEU A 194 11.37 2.87 -6.31
N GLY A 195 12.40 3.37 -7.01
CA GLY A 195 12.71 2.97 -8.39
C GLY A 195 13.22 1.53 -8.49
N PHE A 196 14.02 1.09 -7.51
CA PHE A 196 14.40 -0.32 -7.38
C PHE A 196 13.19 -1.19 -7.04
N LEU A 197 12.32 -0.77 -6.12
CA LEU A 197 11.13 -1.54 -5.73
C LEU A 197 10.22 -1.85 -6.94
N THR A 198 10.03 -0.89 -7.84
CA THR A 198 9.26 -1.09 -9.09
C THR A 198 9.80 -2.23 -9.95
N LYS A 199 11.13 -2.42 -9.97
CA LYS A 199 11.79 -3.45 -10.80
C LYS A 199 11.92 -4.80 -10.08
N ALA A 200 12.07 -4.76 -8.76
CA ALA A 200 12.41 -5.94 -7.96
C ALA A 200 11.19 -6.70 -7.44
N ARG A 201 10.05 -6.03 -7.21
CA ARG A 201 8.87 -6.66 -6.63
C ARG A 201 8.05 -7.41 -7.68
N LYS A 202 7.45 -8.53 -7.24
CA LYS A 202 6.50 -9.30 -8.03
C LYS A 202 5.14 -8.60 -8.03
N TYR A 203 4.59 -8.39 -9.22
CA TYR A 203 3.24 -7.88 -9.38
C TYR A 203 2.20 -8.99 -9.17
N THR A 204 1.17 -8.67 -8.40
CA THR A 204 0.04 -9.53 -8.10
C THR A 204 -1.14 -9.09 -8.94
N PHE A 205 -1.68 -10.00 -9.74
CA PHE A 205 -2.83 -9.72 -10.60
C PHE A 205 -4.12 -9.73 -9.79
N PHE A 206 -4.96 -8.71 -10.00
CA PHE A 206 -6.34 -8.66 -9.55
C PHE A 206 -7.27 -8.33 -10.71
N LYS A 207 -8.47 -8.92 -10.73
CA LYS A 207 -9.49 -8.52 -11.71
C LYS A 207 -10.04 -7.12 -11.39
N PRO A 208 -10.40 -6.31 -12.39
CA PRO A 208 -10.98 -4.97 -12.22
C PRO A 208 -12.09 -4.89 -11.17
N LYS A 209 -13.05 -5.81 -11.22
CA LYS A 209 -14.14 -5.88 -10.24
C LYS A 209 -13.64 -5.90 -8.79
N PHE A 210 -12.61 -6.69 -8.53
CA PHE A 210 -12.06 -6.86 -7.18
C PHE A 210 -11.22 -5.66 -6.75
N ILE A 211 -10.56 -4.98 -7.70
CA ILE A 211 -9.91 -3.69 -7.43
C ILE A 211 -10.95 -2.67 -6.99
N PHE A 212 -12.10 -2.59 -7.65
CA PHE A 212 -13.12 -1.62 -7.26
C PHE A 212 -13.64 -1.84 -5.84
N TYR A 213 -13.98 -3.09 -5.47
CA TYR A 213 -14.40 -3.37 -4.09
C TYR A 213 -13.30 -3.14 -3.07
N ALA A 214 -12.11 -3.70 -3.31
CA ALA A 214 -11.01 -3.64 -2.35
C ALA A 214 -10.53 -2.20 -2.17
N THR A 215 -10.34 -1.45 -3.25
CA THR A 215 -9.90 -0.06 -3.15
C THR A 215 -10.96 0.81 -2.51
N TYR A 216 -12.24 0.73 -2.91
CA TYR A 216 -13.31 1.51 -2.25
C TYR A 216 -13.31 1.31 -0.73
N LEU A 217 -13.26 0.04 -0.28
CA LEU A 217 -13.19 -0.27 1.15
C LEU A 217 -11.89 0.23 1.77
N SER A 218 -10.74 0.11 1.08
CA SER A 218 -9.46 0.61 1.59
C SER A 218 -9.49 2.09 1.88
N GLU A 219 -10.07 2.88 0.99
CA GLU A 219 -10.10 4.34 1.08
C GLU A 219 -11.00 4.77 2.24
N LYS A 220 -12.20 4.18 2.36
CA LYS A 220 -13.13 4.49 3.47
C LYS A 220 -12.58 4.04 4.82
N ILE A 221 -11.96 2.87 4.89
CA ILE A 221 -11.30 2.38 6.11
C ILE A 221 -10.08 3.25 6.45
N GLY A 222 -9.26 3.60 5.46
CA GLY A 222 -8.10 4.47 5.63
C GLY A 222 -8.48 5.82 6.22
N TYR A 223 -9.54 6.44 5.70
CA TYR A 223 -10.12 7.68 6.24
C TYR A 223 -10.39 7.56 7.75
N TRP A 224 -11.21 6.57 8.15
CA TRP A 224 -11.62 6.40 9.55
C TRP A 224 -10.45 6.11 10.48
N ARG A 225 -9.47 5.31 10.02
CA ARG A 225 -8.26 5.04 10.81
C ARG A 225 -7.46 6.30 11.07
N TYR A 226 -7.17 7.07 10.01
CA TYR A 226 -6.35 8.27 10.12
C TYR A 226 -7.03 9.37 10.92
N ILE A 227 -8.34 9.59 10.73
CA ILE A 227 -9.05 10.62 11.49
C ILE A 227 -9.18 10.22 12.97
N THR A 228 -9.39 8.94 13.28
CA THR A 228 -9.44 8.46 14.66
C THR A 228 -8.10 8.61 15.37
N ILE A 229 -7.00 8.21 14.73
CA ILE A 229 -5.64 8.41 15.26
C ILE A 229 -5.36 9.91 15.47
N PHE A 230 -5.70 10.75 14.48
CA PHE A 230 -5.50 12.19 14.57
C PHE A 230 -6.28 12.79 15.76
N ARG A 231 -7.57 12.48 15.89
CA ARG A 231 -8.42 12.99 16.97
C ARG A 231 -7.92 12.55 18.34
N HIS A 232 -7.52 11.29 18.47
CA HIS A 232 -6.92 10.75 19.69
C HIS A 232 -5.65 11.50 20.08
N LEU A 233 -4.70 11.65 19.16
CA LEU A 233 -3.42 12.31 19.42
C LEU A 233 -3.55 13.82 19.62
N LYS A 234 -4.57 14.45 19.02
CA LYS A 234 -4.92 15.84 19.30
C LYS A 234 -5.45 16.02 20.72
N ALA A 235 -6.21 15.06 21.23
CA ALA A 235 -6.73 15.07 22.60
C ALA A 235 -5.67 14.65 23.64
N ASN A 236 -4.71 13.82 23.25
CA ASN A 236 -3.64 13.30 24.11
C ASN A 236 -2.24 13.55 23.50
N PRO A 237 -1.74 14.80 23.51
CA PRO A 237 -0.49 15.16 22.82
C PRO A 237 0.77 14.44 23.33
N GLU A 238 0.75 13.92 24.55
CA GLU A 238 1.84 13.15 25.17
C GLU A 238 2.15 11.85 24.41
N TYR A 239 1.15 11.27 23.72
CA TYR A 239 1.32 10.08 22.90
C TYR A 239 1.73 10.39 21.45
N GLN A 240 1.89 11.67 21.09
CA GLN A 240 2.29 12.06 19.75
C GLN A 240 3.81 11.92 19.57
N VAL A 241 4.24 10.67 19.34
CA VAL A 241 5.66 10.28 19.25
C VAL A 241 6.38 10.82 18.00
N TYR A 242 5.64 11.24 16.97
CA TYR A 242 6.21 11.76 15.73
C TYR A 242 5.23 12.72 15.02
N PRO A 243 5.69 13.82 14.37
CA PRO A 243 4.78 14.85 13.83
C PRO A 243 3.91 14.44 12.65
N ILE A 244 4.15 13.27 12.02
CA ILE A 244 3.39 12.82 10.83
C ILE A 244 1.88 12.81 11.06
N PHE A 245 1.44 12.47 12.27
CA PHE A 245 0.03 12.37 12.61
C PHE A 245 -0.71 13.72 12.52
N LYS A 246 -0.02 14.85 12.68
CA LYS A 246 -0.60 16.20 12.50
C LYS A 246 -1.09 16.44 11.07
N TYR A 247 -0.60 15.67 10.11
CA TYR A 247 -0.92 15.82 8.70
C TYR A 247 -2.11 14.94 8.27
N PHE A 248 -2.58 14.05 9.14
CA PHE A 248 -3.61 13.07 8.80
C PHE A 248 -5.00 13.68 8.57
N GLU A 249 -5.34 14.81 9.20
CA GLU A 249 -6.64 15.46 9.02
C GLU A 249 -6.91 15.89 7.57
N ASN A 250 -5.91 16.47 6.91
CA ASN A 250 -6.01 16.86 5.51
C ASN A 250 -5.73 15.70 4.57
N TRP A 251 -4.80 14.81 4.93
CA TRP A 251 -4.53 13.59 4.15
C TRP A 251 -5.79 12.75 4.03
N CYS A 252 -6.53 12.49 5.12
CA CYS A 252 -7.73 11.66 5.06
C CYS A 252 -8.79 12.25 4.12
N GLN A 253 -8.80 13.57 3.87
CA GLN A 253 -9.68 14.15 2.85
C GLN A 253 -9.30 13.73 1.42
N ASP A 254 -8.01 13.49 1.12
CA ASP A 254 -7.60 12.86 -0.15
C ASP A 254 -8.20 11.46 -0.25
N GLU A 255 -8.03 10.61 0.78
CA GLU A 255 -8.61 9.26 0.82
C GLU A 255 -10.14 9.29 0.67
N ASN A 256 -10.82 10.28 1.28
CA ASN A 256 -12.26 10.40 1.12
C ASN A 256 -12.66 10.71 -0.33
N ARG A 257 -11.97 11.65 -0.98
CA ARG A 257 -12.19 11.98 -2.42
C ARG A 257 -11.87 10.78 -3.31
N HIS A 258 -10.83 10.02 -2.99
CA HIS A 258 -10.47 8.78 -3.68
C HIS A 258 -11.60 7.75 -3.54
N GLY A 259 -12.13 7.57 -2.32
CA GLY A 259 -13.28 6.73 -2.05
C GLY A 259 -14.55 7.16 -2.79
N ASP A 260 -14.82 8.46 -2.90
CA ASP A 260 -15.97 8.99 -3.63
C ASP A 260 -15.86 8.73 -5.14
N PHE A 261 -14.66 8.83 -5.71
CA PHE A 261 -14.41 8.42 -7.09
C PHE A 261 -14.63 6.91 -7.27
N PHE A 262 -14.08 6.05 -6.40
CA PHE A 262 -14.30 4.61 -6.49
C PHE A 262 -15.77 4.22 -6.28
N SER A 263 -16.53 4.99 -5.50
CA SER A 263 -17.98 4.86 -5.40
C SER A 263 -18.66 5.12 -6.74
N ALA A 264 -18.29 6.20 -7.44
CA ALA A 264 -18.78 6.48 -8.78
C ALA A 264 -18.39 5.37 -9.79
N LEU A 265 -17.17 4.82 -9.71
CA LEU A 265 -16.76 3.69 -10.54
C LEU A 265 -17.62 2.45 -10.28
N LEU A 266 -17.96 2.14 -9.03
CA LEU A 266 -18.84 1.03 -8.68
C LEU A 266 -20.28 1.26 -9.18
N LYS A 267 -20.83 2.46 -9.01
CA LYS A 267 -22.18 2.82 -9.50
C LYS A 267 -22.28 2.73 -11.02
N ALA A 268 -21.21 3.12 -11.72
CA ALA A 268 -21.09 3.02 -13.17
C ALA A 268 -21.03 1.57 -13.69
N GLN A 269 -20.94 0.58 -12.78
CA GLN A 269 -20.93 -0.85 -13.07
C GLN A 269 -22.01 -1.58 -12.26
N PRO A 270 -23.31 -1.43 -12.60
CA PRO A 270 -24.41 -1.99 -11.81
C PRO A 270 -24.32 -3.51 -11.58
N GLN A 271 -23.68 -4.25 -12.49
CA GLN A 271 -23.40 -5.68 -12.37
C GLN A 271 -22.47 -6.02 -11.20
N PHE A 272 -21.76 -5.03 -10.64
CA PHE A 272 -20.94 -5.18 -9.44
C PHE A 272 -21.69 -4.80 -8.16
N LEU A 273 -22.94 -4.33 -8.21
CA LEU A 273 -23.67 -3.94 -7.00
C LEU A 273 -25.02 -4.65 -6.85
N ASN A 274 -25.72 -4.87 -7.97
CA ASN A 274 -27.16 -5.09 -7.91
C ASN A 274 -27.56 -6.57 -7.88
N ASP A 275 -26.77 -7.45 -8.49
CA ASP A 275 -27.11 -8.88 -8.54
C ASP A 275 -26.78 -9.61 -7.22
N TRP A 276 -27.32 -10.83 -7.05
CA TRP A 276 -27.12 -11.61 -5.83
C TRP A 276 -25.65 -11.98 -5.60
N LYS A 277 -24.88 -12.22 -6.68
CA LYS A 277 -23.46 -12.56 -6.61
C LYS A 277 -22.66 -11.34 -6.16
N ALA A 278 -22.96 -10.17 -6.69
CA ALA A 278 -22.38 -8.88 -6.33
C ALA A 278 -22.60 -8.61 -4.84
N LYS A 279 -23.82 -8.80 -4.32
CA LYS A 279 -24.09 -8.67 -2.88
C LYS A 279 -23.26 -9.63 -2.02
N LEU A 280 -23.08 -10.88 -2.46
CA LEU A 280 -22.19 -11.83 -1.77
C LEU A 280 -20.72 -11.40 -1.86
N TRP A 281 -20.27 -10.89 -3.02
CA TRP A 281 -18.93 -10.36 -3.17
C TRP A 281 -18.69 -9.16 -2.26
N SER A 282 -19.60 -8.19 -2.20
CA SER A 282 -19.49 -7.04 -1.29
C SER A 282 -19.36 -7.51 0.16
N ARG A 283 -20.22 -8.42 0.62
CA ARG A 283 -20.13 -8.99 1.98
C ARG A 283 -18.82 -9.73 2.22
N PHE A 284 -18.37 -10.51 1.24
CA PHE A 284 -17.12 -11.23 1.31
C PHE A 284 -15.93 -10.28 1.42
N PHE A 285 -15.88 -9.22 0.61
CA PHE A 285 -14.82 -8.22 0.67
C PHE A 285 -14.87 -7.43 1.98
N CYS A 286 -16.04 -6.99 2.43
CA CYS A 286 -16.19 -6.35 3.75
C CYS A 286 -15.64 -7.24 4.86
N LEU A 287 -16.08 -8.50 4.93
CA LEU A 287 -15.61 -9.45 5.95
C LEU A 287 -14.11 -9.72 5.83
N SER A 288 -13.61 -9.95 4.61
CA SER A 288 -12.22 -10.30 4.42
C SER A 288 -11.29 -9.14 4.72
N VAL A 289 -11.65 -7.92 4.32
CA VAL A 289 -10.86 -6.71 4.65
C VAL A 289 -10.87 -6.50 6.15
N TYR A 290 -12.02 -6.67 6.80
CA TYR A 290 -12.12 -6.61 8.26
C TYR A 290 -11.19 -7.64 8.93
N VAL A 291 -11.31 -8.92 8.59
CA VAL A 291 -10.50 -9.99 9.19
C VAL A 291 -9.01 -9.72 8.97
N THR A 292 -8.63 -9.34 7.76
CA THR A 292 -7.24 -9.02 7.45
C THR A 292 -6.73 -7.83 8.26
N MET A 293 -7.51 -6.76 8.38
CA MET A 293 -7.18 -5.58 9.19
C MET A 293 -7.01 -5.95 10.66
N TYR A 294 -8.02 -6.60 11.25
CA TYR A 294 -8.00 -7.02 12.65
C TYR A 294 -6.77 -7.90 12.95
N LEU A 295 -6.46 -8.87 12.10
CA LEU A 295 -5.28 -9.72 12.28
C LEU A 295 -3.98 -8.92 12.15
N ASN A 296 -3.91 -7.96 11.23
CA ASN A 296 -2.74 -7.13 11.01
C ASN A 296 -2.50 -6.19 12.20
N ASP A 297 -3.56 -5.61 12.75
CA ASP A 297 -3.50 -4.71 13.88
C ASP A 297 -3.20 -5.44 15.19
N CYS A 298 -3.77 -6.63 15.39
CA CYS A 298 -3.36 -7.54 16.48
C CYS A 298 -1.86 -7.90 16.42
N GLN A 299 -1.27 -8.04 15.24
CA GLN A 299 0.18 -8.25 15.09
C GLN A 299 1.00 -6.98 15.42
N ARG A 300 0.35 -5.82 15.46
CA ARG A 300 0.95 -4.50 15.67
C ARG A 300 0.45 -3.83 16.95
N THR A 301 -0.01 -4.60 17.92
CA THR A 301 -0.55 -4.04 19.18
C THR A 301 0.41 -3.05 19.84
N ALA A 302 1.71 -3.35 19.84
CA ALA A 302 2.73 -2.47 20.41
C ALA A 302 2.83 -1.08 19.71
N PHE A 303 2.43 -0.94 18.44
CA PHE A 303 2.33 0.36 17.78
C PHE A 303 1.19 1.19 18.39
N TYR A 304 0.00 0.61 18.45
CA TYR A 304 -1.20 1.30 18.95
C TYR A 304 -1.07 1.65 20.43
N GLU A 305 -0.60 0.72 21.25
CA GLU A 305 -0.30 0.98 22.66
C GLU A 305 0.77 2.07 22.83
N GLY A 306 1.78 2.09 21.94
CA GLY A 306 2.82 3.12 21.92
C GLY A 306 2.30 4.53 21.60
N ILE A 307 1.12 4.65 20.99
CA ILE A 307 0.40 5.91 20.77
C ILE A 307 -0.83 6.06 21.68
N GLY A 308 -0.91 5.28 22.75
CA GLY A 308 -1.95 5.40 23.78
C GLY A 308 -3.33 4.87 23.36
N LEU A 309 -3.39 3.99 22.36
CA LEU A 309 -4.62 3.35 21.90
C LEU A 309 -4.67 1.88 22.35
N ASP A 310 -5.84 1.44 22.79
CA ASP A 310 -6.15 0.01 22.83
C ASP A 310 -6.41 -0.47 21.39
N THR A 311 -5.66 -1.49 20.96
CA THR A 311 -5.71 -1.98 19.58
C THR A 311 -7.09 -2.50 19.20
N LYS A 312 -7.72 -3.25 20.12
CA LYS A 312 -8.98 -3.93 19.84
C LYS A 312 -10.14 -2.93 19.80
N GLU A 313 -10.16 -2.00 20.74
CA GLU A 313 -11.17 -0.93 20.77
C GLU A 313 -11.01 0.00 19.55
N PHE A 314 -9.77 0.33 19.17
CA PHE A 314 -9.49 1.11 17.96
C PHE A 314 -10.01 0.40 16.71
N ASP A 315 -9.68 -0.87 16.52
CA ASP A 315 -10.14 -1.66 15.38
C ASP A 315 -11.67 -1.69 15.35
N MET A 316 -12.29 -2.05 16.47
CA MET A 316 -13.74 -2.17 16.57
C MET A 316 -14.46 -0.86 16.27
N HIS A 317 -13.94 0.25 16.76
CA HIS A 317 -14.46 1.57 16.43
C HIS A 317 -14.39 1.85 14.93
N VAL A 318 -13.24 1.63 14.29
CA VAL A 318 -13.07 1.85 12.85
C VAL A 318 -14.07 1.01 12.04
N ILE A 319 -14.33 -0.23 12.44
CA ILE A 319 -15.23 -1.14 11.72
C ILE A 319 -16.69 -0.70 11.82
N ILE A 320 -17.09 -0.17 12.97
CA ILE A 320 -18.46 0.30 13.18
C ILE A 320 -18.77 1.54 12.34
N GLU A 321 -17.76 2.38 12.07
CA GLU A 321 -17.92 3.63 11.33
C GLU A 321 -17.88 3.47 9.78
N VAL A 322 -17.38 2.33 9.27
CA VAL A 322 -17.18 2.05 7.82
C VAL A 322 -18.44 1.50 7.16
#